data_AF-A0A8T4J2Y2-F1
#
_entry.id   AF-A0A8T4J2Y2-F1
#
_cell.length_a   1.000
_cell.length_b   1.000
_cell.length_c   1.000
_cell.angle_alpha   90.00
_cell.angle_beta   90.00
_cell.angle_gamma   90.00
#
_symmetry.space_group_name_H-M   'P 1'
#
loop_
_entity.id
_entity.type
_entity.pdbx_description
1 polymer ?
#
loop_
_entity_poly.entity_id
_entity_poly.type
_entity_poly.pdbx_seq_one_letter_code
_entity_poly.pdbx_strand_id
1 'polypeptide(L)'
;ALNRMLGHVGSALVARQESEMRVRRFVADASHELRTPLASIRGYAELTRRGGERVGPDTGHALSRIEAESARMSGLVEDLLLLARLDAGVGGRGVSCEVVDVSRGVVDAVSDARVAGGGHVWRLDVPPEPVWVVGE
;
A
#
# COMPACT_ATOMS: atom_id res chain seq x y z
N ALA A 1 -13.82 -25.81 -34.08
CA ALA A 1 -12.49 -25.54 -33.47
C ALA A 1 -12.11 -24.06 -33.55
N LEU A 2 -12.16 -23.43 -34.73
CA LEU A 2 -11.75 -22.03 -34.96
C LEU A 2 -12.45 -20.98 -34.09
N ASN A 3 -13.79 -21.03 -33.97
CA ASN A 3 -14.54 -20.09 -33.10
C ASN A 3 -14.15 -20.18 -31.62
N ARG A 4 -13.68 -21.36 -31.17
CA ARG A 4 -13.23 -21.55 -29.79
C ARG A 4 -11.83 -20.96 -29.58
N MET A 5 -10.93 -21.12 -30.56
CA MET A 5 -9.62 -20.44 -30.54
C MET A 5 -9.76 -18.92 -30.65
N LEU A 6 -10.64 -18.42 -31.51
CA LEU A 6 -10.95 -16.99 -31.62
C LEU A 6 -11.53 -16.42 -30.31
N GLY A 7 -12.40 -17.18 -29.63
CA GLY A 7 -12.89 -16.83 -28.29
C GLY A 7 -11.76 -16.72 -27.27
N HIS A 8 -10.85 -17.70 -27.21
CA HIS A 8 -9.71 -17.68 -26.28
C HIS A 8 -8.71 -16.56 -26.56
N VAL A 9 -8.42 -16.27 -27.83
CA VAL A 9 -7.53 -15.15 -28.20
C VAL A 9 -8.18 -13.81 -27.84
N GLY A 10 -9.49 -13.67 -28.09
CA GLY A 10 -10.26 -12.51 -27.67
C GLY A 10 -10.22 -12.29 -26.15
N SER A 11 -10.49 -13.35 -25.36
CA SER A 11 -10.44 -13.26 -23.90
C SER A 11 -9.03 -12.97 -23.38
N ALA A 12 -7.99 -13.57 -23.96
CA ALA A 12 -6.61 -13.32 -23.56
C ALA A 12 -6.16 -11.89 -23.86
N LEU A 13 -6.60 -11.32 -25.00
CA LEU A 13 -6.29 -9.95 -25.36
C LEU A 13 -7.00 -8.94 -24.43
N VAL A 14 -8.27 -9.20 -24.11
CA VAL A 14 -9.05 -8.40 -23.15
C VAL A 14 -8.39 -8.44 -21.77
N ALA A 15 -8.06 -9.63 -21.25
CA ALA A 15 -7.40 -9.78 -19.96
C ALA A 15 -6.04 -9.04 -19.90
N ARG A 16 -5.26 -9.09 -20.99
CA ARG A 16 -4.00 -8.35 -21.10
C ARG A 16 -4.22 -6.84 -21.08
N GLN A 17 -5.20 -6.35 -21.83
CA GLN A 17 -5.52 -4.92 -21.89
C GLN A 17 -6.01 -4.39 -20.53
N GLU A 18 -6.79 -5.18 -19.80
CA GLU A 18 -7.24 -4.83 -18.45
C GLU A 18 -6.09 -4.79 -17.43
N SER A 19 -5.14 -5.72 -17.51
CA SER A 19 -3.93 -5.69 -16.67
C SER A 19 -3.07 -4.47 -17.00
N GLU A 20 -2.84 -4.18 -18.28
CA GLU A 20 -2.08 -3.00 -18.71
C GLU A 20 -2.72 -1.68 -18.24
N MET A 21 -4.05 -1.58 -18.30
CA MET A 21 -4.79 -0.43 -17.79
C MET A 21 -4.69 -0.28 -16.26
N ARG A 22 -4.68 -1.39 -15.51
CA ARG A 22 -4.48 -1.38 -14.05
C ARG A 22 -3.08 -0.90 -13.69
N VAL A 23 -2.05 -1.44 -14.33
CA VAL A 23 -0.65 -1.01 -14.14
C VAL A 23 -0.51 0.48 -14.43
N ARG A 24 -1.02 0.97 -15.56
CA ARG A 24 -0.90 2.40 -15.92
C ARG A 24 -1.54 3.31 -14.89
N ARG A 25 -2.73 2.96 -14.41
CA ARG A 25 -3.46 3.75 -13.42
C ARG A 25 -2.70 3.77 -12.09
N PHE A 26 -2.24 2.61 -11.64
CA PHE A 26 -1.47 2.49 -10.41
C PHE A 26 -0.13 3.24 -10.47
N VAL A 27 0.62 3.15 -11.57
CA VAL A 27 1.86 3.92 -11.74
C VAL A 27 1.59 5.42 -11.72
N ALA A 28 0.49 5.87 -12.32
CA ALA A 28 0.09 7.28 -12.26
C ALA A 28 -0.21 7.70 -10.81
N ASP A 29 -1.01 6.92 -10.09
CA ASP A 29 -1.39 7.18 -8.70
C ASP A 29 -0.15 7.19 -7.80
N ALA A 30 0.71 6.16 -7.88
CA ALA A 30 1.97 6.09 -7.16
C ALA A 30 2.91 7.25 -7.51
N SER A 31 2.99 7.67 -8.78
CA SER A 31 3.81 8.83 -9.18
C SER A 31 3.31 10.14 -8.57
N HIS A 32 1.98 10.30 -8.47
CA HIS A 32 1.37 11.45 -7.82
C HIS A 32 1.59 11.41 -6.30
N GLU A 33 1.40 10.24 -5.69
CA GLU A 33 1.58 10.03 -4.26
C GLU A 33 3.04 10.10 -3.81
N LEU A 34 4.01 9.78 -4.67
CA LEU A 34 5.46 9.94 -4.40
C LEU A 34 5.94 11.38 -4.56
N ARG A 35 5.28 12.18 -5.42
CA ARG A 35 5.71 13.56 -5.71
C ARG A 35 5.59 14.47 -4.48
N THR A 36 4.51 14.37 -3.73
CA THR A 36 4.26 15.15 -2.50
C THR A 36 5.29 14.85 -1.39
N PRO A 37 5.61 13.57 -1.12
CA PRO A 37 6.73 13.15 -0.28
C PRO A 37 8.07 13.77 -0.66
N LEU A 38 8.45 13.62 -1.93
CA LEU A 38 9.74 14.10 -2.42
C LEU A 38 9.85 15.62 -2.32
N ALA A 39 8.75 16.33 -2.60
CA ALA A 39 8.69 17.78 -2.42
C ALA A 39 8.90 18.17 -0.94
N SER A 40 8.28 17.45 -0.01
CA SER A 40 8.41 17.67 1.44
C SER A 40 9.84 17.42 1.92
N ILE A 41 10.44 16.27 1.57
CA ILE A 41 11.84 15.94 1.90
C ILE A 41 12.78 17.03 1.39
N ARG A 42 12.62 17.43 0.12
CA ARG A 42 13.44 18.49 -0.47
C ARG A 42 13.30 19.82 0.27
N GLY A 43 12.08 20.18 0.67
CA GLY A 43 11.82 21.38 1.47
C GLY A 43 12.52 21.36 2.82
N TYR A 44 12.41 20.26 3.58
CA TYR A 44 13.05 20.12 4.90
C TYR A 44 14.57 20.04 4.81
N ALA A 45 15.11 19.35 3.80
CA ALA A 45 16.54 19.31 3.54
C ALA A 45 17.08 20.72 3.20
N GLU A 46 16.33 21.51 2.44
CA GLU A 46 16.71 22.88 2.11
C GLU A 46 16.66 23.84 3.30
N LEU A 47 15.65 23.72 4.17
CA LEU A 47 15.59 24.44 5.45
C LEU A 47 16.79 24.10 6.34
N THR A 48 17.13 22.81 6.42
CA THR A 48 18.28 22.34 7.20
C THR A 48 19.60 22.90 6.65
N ARG A 49 19.80 22.93 5.33
CA ARG A 49 21.00 23.53 4.70
C ARG A 49 21.10 25.04 4.94
N ARG A 50 19.99 25.77 4.91
CA ARG A 50 19.97 27.24 5.14
C ARG A 50 20.24 27.60 6.61
N GLY A 51 19.97 26.69 7.54
CA GLY A 51 20.12 26.89 8.98
C GLY A 51 21.55 26.92 9.52
N GLY A 52 22.57 26.57 8.72
CA GLY A 52 23.99 26.75 9.06
C GLY A 52 24.43 26.11 10.40
N GLU A 53 24.82 24.83 10.36
CA GLU A 53 25.62 24.10 11.37
C GLU A 53 25.13 24.02 12.84
N ARG A 54 24.10 24.75 13.26
CA ARG A 54 23.52 24.58 14.62
C ARG A 54 22.43 23.53 14.58
N VAL A 55 22.76 22.33 15.07
CA VAL A 55 21.78 21.29 15.42
C VAL A 55 20.89 21.85 16.53
N GLY A 56 19.74 22.39 16.14
CA GLY A 56 18.70 22.91 17.03
C GLY A 56 17.40 22.11 16.88
N PRO A 57 16.37 22.41 17.68
CA PRO A 57 15.06 21.74 17.61
C PRO A 57 14.44 21.75 16.20
N ASP A 58 14.70 22.79 15.40
CA ASP A 58 14.24 22.89 14.00
C ASP A 58 14.89 21.85 13.07
N THR A 59 16.17 21.51 13.30
CA THR A 59 16.87 20.46 12.56
C THR A 59 16.32 19.09 12.91
N GLY A 60 16.07 18.82 14.20
CA GLY A 60 15.46 17.57 14.66
C GLY A 60 14.06 17.36 14.09
N HIS A 61 13.25 18.42 14.06
CA HIS A 61 11.93 18.38 13.44
C HIS A 61 12.01 18.13 11.92
N ALA A 62 12.92 18.80 11.21
CA ALA A 62 13.13 18.58 9.78
C ALA A 62 13.56 17.13 9.47
N LEU A 63 14.48 16.56 10.28
CA LEU A 63 14.93 15.18 10.13
C LEU A 63 13.80 14.17 10.37
N SER A 64 13.01 14.36 11.43
CA SER A 64 11.84 13.52 11.72
C SER A 64 10.82 13.54 10.58
N ARG A 65 10.59 14.71 9.97
CA ARG A 65 9.71 14.82 8.80
C ARG A 65 10.26 14.10 7.57
N ILE A 66 11.57 14.15 7.33
CA ILE A 66 12.23 13.40 6.26
C ILE A 66 12.11 11.90 6.48
N GLU A 67 12.32 11.41 7.71
CA GLU A 67 12.17 10.00 8.07
C GLU A 67 10.74 9.50 7.85
N ALA A 68 9.75 10.24 8.36
CA ALA A 68 8.34 9.89 8.19
C ALA A 68 7.94 9.82 6.71
N GLU A 69 8.51 10.68 5.88
CA GLU A 69 8.23 10.73 4.46
C GLU A 69 8.96 9.63 3.67
N SER A 70 10.17 9.28 4.10
CA SER A 70 10.92 8.14 3.56
C SER A 70 10.19 6.83 3.83
N ALA A 71 9.65 6.66 5.05
CA ALA A 71 8.83 5.50 5.41
C ALA A 71 7.55 5.38 4.54
N ARG A 72 6.88 6.50 4.25
CA ARG A 72 5.72 6.53 3.33
C ARG A 72 6.10 6.10 1.91
N MET A 73 7.21 6.61 1.38
CA MET A 73 7.68 6.21 0.05
C MET A 73 8.07 4.72 0.00
N SER A 74 8.65 4.18 1.07
CA SER A 74 8.94 2.74 1.17
C SER A 74 7.69 1.88 1.06
N GLY A 75 6.59 2.24 1.74
CA GLY A 75 5.30 1.55 1.60
C GLY A 75 4.76 1.59 0.16
N LEU A 76 4.81 2.75 -0.50
CA LEU A 76 4.38 2.87 -1.91
C LEU A 76 5.20 1.98 -2.86
N VAL A 77 6.50 1.80 -2.58
CA VAL A 77 7.35 0.88 -3.35
C VAL A 77 6.99 -0.58 -3.07
N GLU A 78 6.67 -0.94 -1.83
CA GLU A 78 6.20 -2.28 -1.49
C GLU A 78 4.88 -2.60 -2.21
N ASP A 79 3.95 -1.64 -2.26
CA ASP A 79 2.69 -1.78 -3.01
C ASP A 79 2.93 -1.96 -4.52
N LEU A 80 3.89 -1.22 -5.10
CA LEU A 80 4.33 -1.40 -6.50
C LEU A 80 4.87 -2.80 -6.75
N LEU A 81 5.68 -3.32 -5.83
CA LEU A 81 6.24 -4.67 -5.95
C LEU A 81 5.15 -5.75 -5.75
N LEU A 82 4.18 -5.52 -4.87
CA LEU A 82 3.04 -6.42 -4.69
C LEU A 82 2.19 -6.49 -5.95
N LEU A 83 1.82 -5.34 -6.53
CA LEU A 83 1.03 -5.30 -7.76
C LEU A 83 1.76 -6.00 -8.92
N ALA A 84 3.06 -5.76 -9.09
CA ALA A 84 3.86 -6.41 -10.12
C ALA A 84 3.89 -7.94 -9.96
N ARG A 85 3.92 -8.45 -8.72
CA ARG A 85 3.85 -9.90 -8.43
C ARG A 85 2.48 -10.49 -8.73
N LEU A 86 1.41 -9.74 -8.44
CA LEU A 86 0.04 -10.13 -8.76
C LEU A 86 -0.20 -10.19 -10.28
N ASP A 87 0.25 -9.17 -11.03
CA ASP A 87 0.15 -9.15 -12.50
C ASP A 87 1.00 -10.21 -13.18
N ALA A 88 2.17 -10.56 -12.62
CA ALA A 88 3.00 -11.64 -13.13
C ALA A 88 2.38 -13.05 -12.93
N GLY A 89 1.20 -13.15 -12.30
CA GLY A 89 0.55 -14.42 -11.99
C GLY A 89 1.30 -15.25 -10.95
N VAL A 90 2.33 -14.68 -10.32
CA VAL A 90 3.15 -15.34 -9.29
C VAL A 90 2.37 -15.45 -7.97
N GLY A 91 1.38 -14.57 -7.74
CA GLY A 91 0.42 -14.71 -6.64
C GLY A 91 -0.71 -15.72 -6.88
N GLY A 92 -0.96 -16.14 -8.13
CA GLY A 92 -2.07 -17.05 -8.46
C GLY A 92 -1.79 -18.54 -8.20
N ARG A 93 -0.55 -18.90 -7.85
CA ARG A 93 -0.15 -20.26 -7.49
C ARG A 93 0.32 -20.30 -6.04
N GLY A 94 -0.60 -20.14 -5.10
CA GLY A 94 -0.30 -20.40 -3.69
C GLY A 94 -0.78 -19.37 -2.67
N VAL A 95 -1.86 -18.60 -2.94
CA VAL A 95 -2.64 -18.10 -1.81
C VAL A 95 -3.27 -19.34 -1.16
N SER A 96 -2.80 -19.72 0.03
CA SER A 96 -3.47 -20.76 0.80
C SER A 96 -4.78 -20.17 1.30
N CYS A 97 -5.88 -20.54 0.65
CA CYS A 97 -7.22 -20.27 1.14
C CYS A 97 -7.42 -21.04 2.44
N GLU A 98 -7.08 -20.41 3.56
CA GLU A 98 -7.29 -20.95 4.89
C GLU A 98 -8.58 -20.41 5.48
N VAL A 99 -9.17 -21.21 6.37
CA VAL A 99 -10.30 -20.77 7.18
C VAL A 99 -9.75 -19.85 8.27
N VAL A 100 -10.13 -18.58 8.22
CA VAL A 100 -9.65 -17.53 9.14
C VAL A 100 -10.80 -16.96 9.96
N ASP A 101 -10.53 -16.70 11.24
CA ASP A 101 -11.44 -15.98 12.12
C ASP A 101 -11.27 -14.48 11.87
N VAL A 102 -12.23 -13.90 11.16
CA VAL A 102 -12.22 -12.47 10.81
C VAL A 102 -12.39 -11.60 12.04
N SER A 103 -13.08 -12.07 13.08
CA SER A 103 -13.23 -11.31 14.35
C SER A 103 -11.87 -10.99 14.94
N ARG A 104 -10.94 -11.96 14.92
CA ARG A 104 -9.56 -11.77 15.37
C ARG A 104 -8.80 -10.77 14.51
N GLY A 105 -8.90 -10.89 13.19
CA GLY A 105 -8.24 -9.95 12.26
C GLY A 105 -8.69 -8.50 12.47
N VAL A 106 -9.99 -8.28 12.72
CA VAL A 106 -10.54 -6.95 13.01
C VAL A 106 -10.03 -6.41 14.36
N VAL A 107 -9.92 -7.27 15.39
CA VAL A 107 -9.36 -6.89 16.70
C VAL A 107 -7.90 -6.45 16.57
N ASP A 108 -7.10 -7.20 15.83
CA ASP A 108 -5.68 -6.90 15.60
C ASP A 108 -5.53 -5.57 14.85
N ALA A 109 -6.28 -5.39 13.74
CA ALA A 109 -6.26 -4.15 12.96
C ALA A 109 -6.66 -2.91 13.75
N VAL A 110 -7.69 -3.00 14.60
CA VAL A 110 -8.11 -1.87 15.46
C VAL A 110 -7.08 -1.59 16.56
N SER A 111 -6.37 -2.62 17.04
CA SER A 111 -5.30 -2.44 18.02
C SER A 111 -4.13 -1.67 17.42
N ASP A 112 -3.68 -2.03 16.21
CA ASP A 112 -2.65 -1.30 15.48
C ASP A 112 -3.07 0.14 15.19
N ALA A 113 -4.32 0.35 14.75
CA ALA A 113 -4.86 1.66 14.45
C ALA A 113 -4.95 2.57 15.69
N ARG A 114 -5.22 2.01 16.88
CA ARG A 114 -5.17 2.75 18.16
C ARG A 114 -3.76 3.22 18.50
N VAL A 115 -2.74 2.41 18.22
CA VAL A 115 -1.33 2.76 18.44
C VAL A 115 -0.90 3.89 17.49
N ALA A 116 -1.26 3.79 16.21
CA ALA A 116 -0.91 4.79 15.19
C ALA A 116 -1.73 6.09 15.32
N GLY A 117 -2.97 6.00 15.80
CA GLY A 117 -3.95 7.09 15.82
C GLY A 117 -4.47 7.42 17.22
N GLY A 118 -3.58 7.66 18.18
CA GLY A 118 -3.93 7.88 19.59
C GLY A 118 -4.86 9.08 19.89
N GLY A 119 -5.07 9.97 18.91
CA GLY A 119 -6.04 11.08 19.00
C GLY A 119 -7.47 10.72 18.59
N HIS A 120 -7.73 9.49 18.14
CA HIS A 120 -9.04 9.04 17.65
C HIS A 120 -9.74 8.11 18.64
N VAL A 121 -11.07 8.19 18.68
CA VAL A 121 -11.90 7.25 19.45
C VAL A 121 -12.27 6.06 18.56
N TRP A 122 -11.68 4.91 18.83
CA TRP A 122 -11.93 3.67 18.09
C TRP A 122 -12.98 2.80 18.78
N ARG A 123 -14.12 2.57 18.12
CA ARG A 123 -15.17 1.64 18.56
C ARG A 123 -15.04 0.33 17.78
N LEU A 124 -15.00 -0.78 18.52
CA LEU A 124 -14.97 -2.13 17.98
C LEU A 124 -16.23 -2.84 18.45
N ASP A 125 -16.97 -3.42 17.51
CA ASP A 125 -18.15 -4.25 17.76
C ASP A 125 -17.98 -5.55 16.99
N VAL A 126 -17.67 -6.63 17.71
CA VAL A 126 -17.45 -7.97 17.16
C VAL A 126 -18.25 -8.98 17.98
N PRO A 127 -18.84 -10.00 17.34
CA PRO A 127 -19.57 -11.03 18.05
C PRO A 127 -18.63 -11.80 19.01
N PRO A 128 -19.17 -12.37 20.10
CA PRO A 128 -18.38 -13.14 21.06
C PRO A 128 -17.89 -14.49 20.50
N GLU A 129 -18.48 -14.95 19.40
CA GLU A 129 -18.08 -16.18 18.70
C GLU A 129 -17.22 -15.86 17.47
N PRO A 130 -16.23 -16.71 17.13
CA PRO A 130 -15.43 -16.56 15.92
C PRO A 130 -16.26 -16.50 14.65
N VAL A 131 -15.90 -15.59 13.74
CA VAL A 131 -16.54 -15.48 12.42
C VAL A 131 -15.58 -16.07 11.39
N TRP A 132 -15.79 -17.35 11.08
CA TRP A 132 -14.96 -18.08 10.13
C TRP A 132 -15.31 -17.74 8.68
N VAL A 133 -14.31 -17.33 7.91
CA VAL A 133 -14.41 -17.07 6.47
C VAL A 133 -13.30 -17.82 5.74
N VAL A 134 -13.59 -18.33 4.55
CA VAL A 134 -12.59 -18.90 3.64
C VAL A 134 -11.93 -17.74 2.90
N GLY A 135 -10.60 -17.60 3.01
CA GLY A 135 -9.89 -16.60 2.19
C GLY A 135 -10.04 -16.89 0.70
N GLU A 136 -10.45 -15.91 -0.10
CA GLU A 136 -10.52 -16.01 -1.58
C GLU A 136 -9.26 -15.47 -2.26
#